data_AF-A2ERE6-F1
#
_entry.id   AF-A2ERE6-F1
#
_cell.length_a   1.000
_cell.length_b   1.000
_cell.length_c   1.000
_cell.angle_alpha   90.00
_cell.angle_beta   90.00
_cell.angle_gamma   90.00
#
_symmetry.space_group_name_H-M   'P 1'
#
loop_
_entity.id
_entity.type
_entity.pdbx_description
1 polymer ?
#
loop_
_entity_poly.entity_id
_entity_poly.type
_entity_poly.pdbx_seq_one_letter_code
_entity_poly.pdbx_strand_id
1 'polypeptide(L)'
;MEYVAAALHYASSLLVVSVKVAYPGWASFKAIKSNGGCDDTTWLIYWIVIAISSFIEVYVVPFVHFVPFFMLLRLCYYVWLQLPVCNGSIFLYKKFFLPFFSKNSEFFDKITIEDTADLLSTITQIKENLKANFAEIKASLD
;
A
#
# COMPACT_ATOMS: atom_id res chain seq x y z
N MET A 1 -1.02 -17.19 35.36
CA MET A 1 -0.82 -15.76 35.01
C MET A 1 -0.41 -15.56 33.55
N GLU A 2 0.39 -16.45 32.96
CA GLU A 2 0.83 -16.35 31.56
C GLU A 2 -0.32 -16.38 30.53
N TYR A 3 -1.34 -17.23 30.73
CA TYR A 3 -2.53 -17.26 29.85
C TYR A 3 -3.34 -15.97 29.85
N VAL A 4 -3.43 -15.28 30.99
CA VAL A 4 -4.16 -14.01 31.12
C VAL A 4 -3.40 -12.90 30.41
N ALA A 5 -2.07 -12.86 30.54
CA ALA A 5 -1.23 -11.94 29.80
C ALA A 5 -1.31 -12.21 28.29
N ALA A 6 -1.23 -13.46 27.85
CA ALA A 6 -1.37 -13.81 26.44
C ALA A 6 -2.73 -13.37 25.88
N ALA A 7 -3.83 -13.68 26.59
CA ALA A 7 -5.18 -13.27 26.20
C ALA A 7 -5.32 -11.74 26.06
N LEU A 8 -4.74 -10.97 26.99
CA LEU A 8 -4.74 -9.50 26.95
C LEU A 8 -3.94 -8.95 25.74
N HIS A 9 -2.80 -9.56 25.43
CA HIS A 9 -2.01 -9.20 24.24
C HIS A 9 -2.77 -9.50 22.93
N TYR A 10 -3.44 -10.65 22.82
CA TYR A 10 -4.25 -10.97 21.65
C TYR A 10 -5.46 -10.04 21.51
N ALA A 11 -6.15 -9.76 22.62
CA ALA A 11 -7.31 -8.85 22.62
C ALA A 11 -6.92 -7.42 22.23
N SER A 12 -5.82 -6.89 22.78
CA SER A 12 -5.33 -5.56 22.41
C SER A 12 -4.87 -5.48 20.95
N SER A 13 -4.23 -6.54 20.45
CA SER A 13 -3.81 -6.63 19.05
C SER A 13 -5.01 -6.67 18.10
N LEU A 14 -6.05 -7.44 18.45
CA LEU A 14 -7.29 -7.50 17.70
C LEU A 14 -7.97 -6.12 17.64
N LEU A 15 -8.09 -5.44 18.78
CA LEU A 15 -8.69 -4.11 18.86
C LEU A 15 -7.94 -3.11 17.96
N VAL A 16 -6.61 -3.06 18.06
CA VAL A 16 -5.81 -2.16 17.23
C VAL A 16 -5.95 -2.48 15.75
N VAL A 17 -5.94 -3.76 15.36
CA VAL A 17 -6.17 -4.16 13.97
C VAL A 17 -7.55 -3.71 13.50
N SER A 18 -8.60 -3.94 14.29
CA SER A 18 -9.96 -3.48 13.97
C SER A 18 -10.00 -1.97 13.77
N VAL A 19 -9.38 -1.18 14.64
CA VAL A 19 -9.32 0.28 14.49
C VAL A 19 -8.58 0.66 13.21
N LYS A 20 -7.43 0.05 12.92
CA LYS A 20 -6.63 0.32 11.72
C LYS A 20 -7.37 0.08 10.41
N VAL A 21 -8.36 -0.82 10.39
CA VAL A 21 -9.03 -1.25 9.15
C VAL A 21 -10.51 -0.87 9.05
N ALA A 22 -11.27 -0.84 10.15
CA ALA A 22 -12.73 -0.76 10.09
C ALA A 22 -13.24 0.58 9.51
N TYR A 23 -12.84 1.68 10.13
CA TYR A 23 -13.21 3.03 9.67
C TYR A 23 -12.63 3.38 8.28
N PRO A 24 -11.30 3.30 8.06
CA PRO A 24 -10.72 3.63 6.76
C PRO A 24 -11.13 2.66 5.66
N GLY A 25 -11.45 1.40 5.96
CA GLY A 25 -11.97 0.44 5.01
C GLY A 25 -13.35 0.85 4.49
N TRP A 26 -14.27 1.21 5.40
CA TRP A 26 -15.57 1.75 4.99
C TRP A 26 -15.44 3.06 4.20
N ALA A 27 -14.55 3.95 4.65
CA ALA A 27 -14.35 5.22 3.99
C ALA A 27 -13.69 5.08 2.61
N SER A 28 -12.75 4.14 2.45
CA SER A 28 -12.17 3.79 1.15
C SER A 28 -13.23 3.25 0.19
N PHE A 29 -14.12 2.37 0.66
CA PHE A 29 -15.24 1.87 -0.15
C PHE A 29 -16.17 3.00 -0.60
N LYS A 30 -16.46 3.96 0.29
CA LYS A 30 -17.27 5.13 -0.04
C LYS A 30 -16.56 6.05 -1.05
N ALA A 31 -15.26 6.22 -0.93
CA ALA A 31 -14.45 7.05 -1.83
C ALA A 31 -14.42 6.46 -3.26
N ILE A 32 -14.21 5.15 -3.40
CA ILE A 32 -14.23 4.45 -4.69
C ILE A 32 -15.57 4.59 -5.43
N LYS A 33 -16.68 4.71 -4.69
CA LYS A 33 -18.02 4.89 -5.27
C LYS A 33 -18.34 6.35 -5.60
N SER A 34 -17.57 7.29 -5.07
CA SER A 34 -17.69 8.72 -5.36
C SER A 34 -16.98 9.05 -6.67
N ASN A 35 -17.51 9.98 -7.47
CA ASN A 35 -16.83 10.46 -8.69
C ASN A 35 -15.70 11.47 -8.40
N GLY A 36 -15.38 11.73 -7.12
CA GLY A 36 -14.35 12.70 -6.71
C GLY A 36 -13.02 12.03 -6.31
N GLY A 37 -12.00 12.10 -7.17
CA GLY A 37 -10.71 11.40 -6.97
C GLY A 37 -9.77 11.99 -5.90
N CYS A 38 -10.10 13.13 -5.28
CA CYS A 38 -9.27 13.71 -4.21
C CYS A 38 -9.35 12.91 -2.89
N ASP A 39 -10.48 12.26 -2.63
CA ASP A 39 -10.68 11.45 -1.43
C ASP A 39 -9.91 10.14 -1.50
N ASP A 40 -9.88 9.49 -2.68
CA ASP A 40 -9.18 8.22 -2.91
C ASP A 40 -7.69 8.31 -2.59
N THR A 41 -7.05 9.42 -3.00
CA THR A 41 -5.62 9.64 -2.76
C THR A 41 -5.29 9.72 -1.27
N THR A 42 -6.17 10.33 -0.48
CA THR A 42 -5.98 10.47 0.97
C THR A 42 -6.02 9.11 1.68
N TRP A 43 -6.94 8.23 1.27
CA TRP A 43 -7.01 6.88 1.81
C TRP A 43 -5.82 6.03 1.38
N LEU A 44 -5.36 6.15 0.13
CA LEU A 44 -4.17 5.44 -0.34
C LEU A 44 -2.91 5.85 0.45
N ILE A 45 -2.74 7.15 0.71
CA ILE A 45 -1.66 7.66 1.56
C ILE A 45 -1.76 7.07 2.97
N TYR A 46 -2.96 7.02 3.55
CA TYR A 46 -3.18 6.40 4.86
C TYR A 46 -2.73 4.93 4.88
N TRP A 47 -3.09 4.14 3.87
CA TRP A 47 -2.69 2.73 3.77
C TRP A 47 -1.18 2.54 3.70
N ILE A 48 -0.48 3.40 2.95
CA ILE A 48 1.00 3.39 2.86
C ILE A 48 1.62 3.69 4.23
N VAL A 49 1.14 4.74 4.91
CA VAL A 49 1.65 5.13 6.24
C VAL A 49 1.41 4.02 7.25
N ILE A 50 0.23 3.38 7.24
CA ILE A 50 -0.08 2.23 8.10
C ILE A 50 0.84 1.05 7.82
N ALA A 51 1.10 0.71 6.56
CA ALA A 51 1.97 -0.42 6.22
C ALA A 51 3.38 -0.25 6.78
N ILE A 52 3.98 0.94 6.58
CA ILE A 52 5.32 1.23 7.07
C ILE A 52 5.35 1.32 8.59
N SER A 53 4.36 1.96 9.20
CA SER A 53 4.26 2.05 10.66
C SER A 53 4.06 0.67 11.29
N SER A 54 3.34 -0.24 10.62
CA SER A 54 3.18 -1.63 11.06
C SER A 54 4.49 -2.39 11.04
N PHE A 55 5.32 -2.16 10.01
CA PHE A 55 6.66 -2.75 9.95
C PHE A 55 7.52 -2.29 11.13
N ILE A 56 7.55 -0.98 11.40
CA ILE A 56 8.28 -0.41 12.54
C ILE A 56 7.74 -0.99 13.87
N GLU A 57 6.42 -1.11 13.99
CA GLU A 57 5.76 -1.62 15.19
C GLU A 57 6.20 -3.04 15.54
N VAL A 58 6.44 -3.91 14.56
CA VAL A 58 6.97 -5.27 14.80
C VAL A 58 8.31 -5.25 15.52
N TYR A 59 9.17 -4.25 15.25
CA TYR A 59 10.47 -4.11 15.91
C TYR A 59 10.37 -3.34 17.23
N VAL A 60 9.46 -2.36 17.32
CA VAL A 60 9.32 -1.51 18.51
C VAL A 60 8.57 -2.21 19.64
N VAL A 61 7.53 -3.00 19.35
CA VAL A 61 6.72 -3.70 20.36
C VAL A 61 7.59 -4.58 21.29
N PRO A 62 8.51 -5.44 20.77
CA PRO A 62 9.49 -6.17 21.57
C PRO A 62 10.31 -5.31 22.53
N PHE A 63 10.66 -4.09 22.14
CA PHE A 63 11.56 -3.23 22.89
C PHE A 63 10.86 -2.41 23.99
N VAL A 64 9.55 -2.16 23.84
CA VAL A 64 8.80 -1.19 24.67
C VAL A 64 7.95 -1.86 25.76
N HIS A 65 8.19 -3.16 26.06
CA HIS A 65 7.45 -3.93 27.06
C HIS A 65 7.48 -3.34 28.49
N PHE A 66 8.42 -2.46 28.82
CA PHE A 66 8.54 -1.84 30.14
C PHE A 66 7.66 -0.59 30.35
N VAL A 67 6.99 -0.08 29.31
CA VAL A 67 6.24 1.18 29.37
C VAL A 67 4.72 0.91 29.54
N PRO A 68 4.11 1.22 30.70
CA PRO A 68 2.72 0.84 31.00
C PRO A 68 1.66 1.61 30.18
N PHE A 69 2.00 2.71 29.51
CA PHE A 69 1.08 3.53 28.70
C PHE A 69 1.21 3.33 27.19
N PHE A 70 2.05 2.40 26.73
CA PHE A 70 2.34 2.23 25.31
C PHE A 70 1.11 1.80 24.48
N MET A 71 0.20 1.00 25.06
CA MET A 71 -1.03 0.57 24.39
C MET A 71 -1.96 1.75 24.05
N LEU A 72 -2.15 2.71 24.97
CA LEU A 72 -2.97 3.89 24.71
C LEU A 72 -2.30 4.79 23.66
N LEU A 73 -0.99 4.98 23.75
CA LEU A 73 -0.25 5.79 22.78
C LEU A 73 -0.36 5.20 21.37
N ARG A 74 -0.23 3.87 21.25
CA ARG A 74 -0.42 3.12 20.01
C ARG A 74 -1.81 3.36 19.43
N LEU A 75 -2.86 3.27 20.24
CA LEU A 75 -4.23 3.49 19.80
C LEU A 75 -4.46 4.94 19.36
N CYS A 76 -4.03 5.91 20.18
CA CYS A 76 -4.12 7.34 19.88
C CYS A 76 -3.39 7.69 18.58
N TYR A 77 -2.23 7.08 18.33
CA TYR A 77 -1.48 7.25 17.09
C TYR A 77 -2.31 6.82 15.87
N TYR A 78 -2.91 5.63 15.91
CA TYR A 78 -3.73 5.15 14.78
C TYR A 78 -5.01 5.94 14.58
N VAL A 79 -5.67 6.37 15.67
CA VAL A 79 -6.85 7.26 15.57
C VAL A 79 -6.45 8.61 14.98
N TRP A 80 -5.30 9.16 15.38
CA TRP A 80 -4.79 10.42 14.83
C TRP A 80 -4.47 10.35 13.33
N LEU A 81 -3.99 9.20 12.85
CA LEU A 81 -3.77 8.97 11.42
C LEU A 81 -5.06 8.97 10.59
N GLN A 82 -6.18 8.56 11.20
CA GLN A 82 -7.48 8.42 10.54
C GLN A 82 -8.32 9.70 10.58
N LEU A 83 -8.00 10.63 11.48
CA LEU A 83 -8.77 11.84 11.68
C LEU A 83 -8.61 12.79 10.47
N PRO A 84 -9.70 13.07 9.71
CA PRO A 84 -9.65 13.94 8.54
C PRO A 84 -9.36 15.40 8.92
N VAL A 85 -9.60 15.79 10.18
CA VAL A 85 -9.33 17.13 10.70
C VAL A 85 -7.83 17.37 10.89
N CYS A 86 -7.09 16.33 11.29
CA CYS A 86 -5.66 16.45 11.59
C CYS A 86 -4.76 16.11 10.41
N ASN A 87 -5.26 15.38 9.40
CA ASN A 87 -4.50 14.95 8.22
C ASN A 87 -3.14 14.32 8.59
N GLY A 88 -3.10 13.56 9.69
CA GLY A 88 -1.85 13.02 10.24
C GLY A 88 -1.11 12.11 9.26
N SER A 89 -1.84 11.31 8.49
CA SER A 89 -1.29 10.47 7.41
C SER A 89 -0.62 11.30 6.32
N ILE A 90 -1.26 12.38 5.86
CA ILE A 90 -0.72 13.29 4.84
C ILE A 90 0.53 14.02 5.35
N PHE A 91 0.54 14.43 6.63
CA PHE A 91 1.70 15.07 7.24
C PHE A 91 2.92 14.13 7.26
N LEU A 92 2.74 12.90 7.75
CA LEU A 92 3.79 11.87 7.75
C LEU A 92 4.26 11.55 6.33
N TYR A 93 3.33 11.47 5.39
CA TYR A 93 3.64 11.26 3.98
C TYR A 93 4.50 12.37 3.38
N LYS A 94 4.10 13.62 3.52
CA LYS A 94 4.87 14.76 2.98
C LYS A 94 6.24 14.91 3.63
N LYS A 95 6.34 14.64 4.93
CA LYS A 95 7.57 14.85 5.71
C LYS A 95 8.61 13.73 5.49
N PHE A 96 8.18 12.48 5.48
CA PHE A 96 9.09 11.32 5.51
C PHE A 96 9.04 10.49 4.23
N PHE A 97 7.85 10.23 3.68
CA PHE A 97 7.70 9.32 2.55
C PHE A 97 7.94 10.01 1.21
N LEU A 98 7.50 11.26 1.04
CA LEU A 98 7.72 12.04 -0.18
C LEU A 98 9.21 12.17 -0.57
N PRO A 99 10.15 12.53 0.33
CA PRO A 99 11.57 12.57 -0.03
C PRO A 99 12.16 11.18 -0.32
N PHE A 100 11.63 10.12 0.30
CA PHE A 100 12.06 8.75 0.04
C PHE A 100 11.63 8.28 -1.36
N PHE A 101 10.38 8.53 -1.73
CA PHE A 101 9.86 8.18 -3.06
C PHE A 101 10.45 9.06 -4.16
N SER A 102 10.59 10.37 -3.94
CA SER A 102 11.18 11.26 -4.95
C SER A 102 12.64 10.95 -5.26
N LYS A 103 13.39 10.36 -4.31
CA LYS A 103 14.78 9.95 -4.55
C LYS A 103 14.89 8.65 -5.35
N ASN A 104 13.84 7.84 -5.31
CA ASN A 104 13.80 6.51 -5.93
C ASN A 104 12.83 6.44 -7.12
N SER A 105 12.12 7.52 -7.46
CA SER A 105 11.10 7.53 -8.51
C SER A 105 11.68 7.17 -9.87
N GLU A 106 12.89 7.63 -10.19
CA GLU A 106 13.58 7.25 -11.44
C GLU A 106 13.85 5.75 -11.55
N PHE A 107 14.03 5.04 -10.43
CA PHE A 107 14.22 3.59 -10.44
C PHE A 107 12.89 2.86 -10.71
N PHE A 108 11.82 3.27 -10.05
CA PHE A 108 10.49 2.68 -10.24
C PHE A 108 9.90 3.00 -11.63
N ASP A 109 10.14 4.21 -12.14
CA ASP A 109 9.71 4.60 -13.48
C ASP A 109 10.46 3.82 -14.56
N LYS A 110 11.77 3.56 -14.37
CA LYS A 110 12.55 2.71 -15.28
C LYS A 110 12.00 1.28 -15.34
N ILE A 111 11.76 0.64 -14.19
CA ILE A 111 11.22 -0.73 -14.16
C ILE A 111 9.87 -0.82 -14.88
N THR A 112 9.00 0.17 -14.71
CA THR A 112 7.65 0.13 -15.28
C THR A 112 7.65 0.37 -16.79
N ILE A 113 8.46 1.32 -17.26
CA ILE A 113 8.51 1.71 -18.69
C ILE A 113 9.32 0.71 -19.50
N GLU A 114 10.43 0.19 -18.96
CA GLU A 114 11.30 -0.79 -19.61
C GLU A 114 10.55 -2.11 -19.86
N ASP A 115 9.93 -2.68 -18.83
CA ASP A 115 9.18 -3.94 -18.96
C ASP A 115 7.99 -3.82 -19.94
N THR A 116 7.26 -2.69 -19.92
CA THR A 116 6.11 -2.52 -20.83
C THR A 116 6.53 -2.29 -22.28
N ALA A 117 7.60 -1.52 -22.52
CA ALA A 117 8.11 -1.30 -23.86
C ALA A 117 8.64 -2.59 -24.51
N ASP A 118 9.34 -3.42 -23.73
CA ASP A 118 9.90 -4.70 -24.19
C ASP A 118 8.82 -5.73 -24.51
N LEU A 119 7.73 -5.77 -23.73
CA LEU A 119 6.59 -6.62 -24.04
C LEU A 119 5.88 -6.18 -25.32
N LEU A 120 5.67 -4.87 -25.52
CA LEU A 120 4.98 -4.36 -26.71
C LEU A 120 5.80 -4.58 -28.00
N SER A 121 7.11 -4.41 -27.95
CA SER A 121 7.99 -4.68 -29.08
C SER A 121 7.99 -6.17 -29.45
N THR A 122 8.05 -7.05 -28.44
CA THR A 122 7.97 -8.51 -28.62
C THR A 122 6.64 -8.94 -29.23
N ILE A 123 5.51 -8.42 -28.72
CA ILE A 123 4.17 -8.71 -29.26
C ILE A 123 4.06 -8.26 -30.72
N THR A 124 4.61 -7.09 -31.04
CA THR A 124 4.59 -6.55 -32.40
C THR A 124 5.38 -7.43 -33.35
N GLN A 125 6.57 -7.87 -32.93
CA GLN A 125 7.44 -8.73 -33.73
C GLN A 125 6.83 -10.12 -33.94
N ILE A 126 6.21 -10.70 -32.91
CA ILE A 126 5.47 -11.98 -33.02
C ILE A 126 4.32 -11.84 -34.02
N LYS A 127 3.57 -10.73 -33.98
CA LYS A 127 2.46 -10.48 -34.89
C LYS A 127 2.92 -10.40 -36.35
N GLU A 128 4.01 -9.71 -36.62
CA GLU A 128 4.59 -9.63 -37.97
C GLU A 128 5.12 -10.99 -38.45
N ASN A 129 5.84 -11.72 -37.59
CA ASN A 129 6.34 -13.06 -37.91
C ASN A 129 5.20 -14.04 -38.22
N LEU A 130 4.10 -14.00 -37.46
CA LEU A 130 2.91 -14.80 -37.74
C LEU A 130 2.31 -14.45 -39.09
N LYS A 131 2.16 -13.16 -39.39
CA LYS A 131 1.57 -12.69 -40.65
C LYS A 131 2.41 -13.13 -41.86
N ALA A 132 3.73 -13.05 -41.75
CA ALA A 132 4.66 -13.54 -42.76
C ALA A 132 4.52 -15.06 -42.97
N ASN A 133 4.54 -15.85 -41.89
CA ASN A 133 4.39 -17.30 -41.96
C ASN A 133 3.05 -17.73 -42.59
N PHE A 134 1.95 -17.04 -42.25
CA PHE A 134 0.64 -17.32 -42.84
C PHE A 134 0.60 -17.00 -44.34
N ALA A 135 1.26 -15.93 -44.79
CA ALA A 135 1.35 -15.58 -46.21
C ALA A 135 2.16 -16.64 -47.00
N GLU A 136 3.25 -17.14 -46.42
CA GLU A 136 4.09 -18.18 -47.01
C GLU A 136 3.34 -19.53 -47.11
N ILE A 137 2.62 -19.93 -46.07
CA ILE A 137 1.78 -21.15 -46.09
C ILE A 137 0.70 -21.04 -47.16
N LYS A 138 0.05 -19.87 -47.28
CA LYS A 138 -0.98 -19.66 -48.29
C LYS A 138 -0.42 -19.75 -49.72
N ALA A 139 0.74 -19.14 -49.96
CA ALA A 139 1.43 -19.20 -51.25
C ALA A 139 1.98 -20.59 -51.59
N SER A 140 2.16 -21.46 -50.58
CA SER A 140 2.59 -22.85 -50.77
C SER A 140 1.44 -23.81 -51.09
N LEU A 141 0.19 -23.37 -50.89
CA LEU A 141 -1.03 -24.17 -51.08
C LEU A 141 -1.76 -23.84 -52.39
N ASP A 142 -1.53 -22.65 -52.95
CA ASP A 142 -1.98 -22.20 -54.28
C ASP A 142 -0.99 -22.64 -55.39
#